data_AF-A0A959K2S5-F1
#
_entry.id   AF-A0A959K2S5-F1
#
_cell.length_a   1.000
_cell.length_b   1.000
_cell.length_c   1.000
_cell.angle_alpha   90.00
_cell.angle_beta   90.00
_cell.angle_gamma   90.00
#
_symmetry.space_group_name_H-M   'P 1'
#
loop_
_entity.id
_entity.type
_entity.pdbx_description
1 polymer ?
#
loop_
_entity_poly.entity_id
_entity_poly.type
_entity_poly.pdbx_seq_one_letter_code
_entity_poly.pdbx_strand_id
1 'polypeptide(L)'
;MKKRKILYVAIMMATIISLPEQSNSQNLEVVGQAKITDMSTDNTANQIVVKQADGTLAVRDAASLLAVGTGNYGTVVNPITGKVWLDRNLGAAQVATSSTDAASYGDLFQWGRNADGHQIPTSGTTTTLASNYFTTSGLFVTTGTSNWLNNVETHMWSGNAAENNPCPSGFRIPTAAEWEQERLTWSTNDAAGAFGSPLKLPMAGYRDGSDGSPIDVGSSGGCWSSTVNGTSSRYLAFGSIFAAMGTSSRSYGFSVRCIKD
;
A
#
# COMPACT_ATOMS: atom_id res chain seq x y z
N MET A 1 62.83 -17.25 -54.16
CA MET A 1 61.37 -17.42 -54.34
C MET A 1 60.63 -16.48 -53.38
N LYS A 2 59.85 -15.54 -53.94
CA LYS A 2 58.71 -14.75 -53.38
C LYS A 2 58.76 -14.06 -51.99
N LYS A 3 58.74 -12.71 -52.03
CA LYS A 3 57.90 -11.69 -51.34
C LYS A 3 57.81 -11.69 -49.78
N ARG A 4 58.29 -10.66 -49.05
CA ARG A 4 57.73 -9.31 -48.71
C ARG A 4 56.42 -9.29 -47.87
N LYS A 5 56.43 -8.45 -46.81
CA LYS A 5 55.31 -7.80 -46.05
C LYS A 5 54.67 -8.65 -44.93
N ILE A 6 54.17 -8.19 -43.76
CA ILE A 6 53.87 -6.90 -43.06
C ILE A 6 53.52 -7.33 -41.60
N LEU A 7 54.08 -6.72 -40.53
CA LEU A 7 53.50 -5.67 -39.66
C LEU A 7 52.24 -6.05 -38.83
N TYR A 8 52.33 -5.86 -37.50
CA TYR A 8 51.30 -5.76 -36.43
C TYR A 8 50.22 -6.85 -36.28
N VAL A 9 50.29 -7.63 -35.17
CA VAL A 9 49.10 -8.02 -34.39
C VAL A 9 49.46 -8.07 -32.89
N ALA A 10 48.88 -7.10 -32.15
CA ALA A 10 48.46 -7.09 -30.73
C ALA A 10 49.36 -7.77 -29.68
N ILE A 11 50.12 -7.08 -28.82
CA ILE A 11 49.66 -6.27 -27.67
C ILE A 11 48.17 -6.44 -27.36
N MET A 12 47.84 -7.34 -26.41
CA MET A 12 46.72 -7.29 -25.44
C MET A 12 46.38 -8.71 -24.99
N MET A 13 47.25 -9.32 -24.19
CA MET A 13 46.94 -10.53 -23.41
C MET A 13 47.41 -10.24 -21.98
N ALA A 14 46.51 -9.68 -21.17
CA ALA A 14 46.45 -9.76 -19.70
C ALA A 14 45.83 -8.49 -19.10
N THR A 15 44.52 -8.34 -19.27
CA THR A 15 43.68 -7.61 -18.31
C THR A 15 42.27 -8.17 -18.44
N ILE A 16 41.98 -9.25 -17.71
CA ILE A 16 40.61 -9.57 -17.34
C ILE A 16 40.22 -8.49 -16.33
N ILE A 17 39.73 -7.36 -16.83
CA ILE A 17 38.96 -6.42 -16.02
C ILE A 17 37.62 -7.13 -15.85
N SER A 18 37.42 -7.72 -14.67
CA SER A 18 36.09 -8.02 -14.17
C SER A 18 35.34 -6.69 -14.02
N LEU A 19 34.71 -6.25 -15.12
CA LEU A 19 33.67 -5.23 -15.02
C LEU A 19 32.55 -5.86 -14.18
N PRO A 20 32.11 -5.22 -13.09
CA PRO A 20 30.89 -5.66 -12.45
C PRO A 20 29.78 -5.61 -13.50
N GLU A 21 28.99 -6.68 -13.62
CA GLU A 21 27.72 -6.62 -14.33
C GLU A 21 26.90 -5.52 -13.66
N GLN A 22 26.89 -4.35 -14.27
CA GLN A 22 26.04 -3.26 -13.86
C GLN A 22 24.63 -3.68 -14.27
N SER A 23 23.89 -4.32 -13.36
CA SER A 23 22.47 -4.56 -13.58
C SER A 23 21.77 -3.19 -13.57
N ASN A 24 21.74 -2.54 -14.72
CA ASN A 24 20.96 -1.34 -14.93
C ASN A 24 19.49 -1.74 -14.94
N SER A 25 18.90 -1.88 -13.74
CA SER A 25 17.46 -1.98 -13.60
C SER A 25 16.85 -0.68 -14.09
N GLN A 26 16.34 -0.68 -15.31
CA GLN A 26 15.54 0.42 -15.86
C GLN A 26 14.12 0.25 -15.33
N ASN A 27 13.60 1.27 -14.63
CA ASN A 27 12.19 1.31 -14.28
C ASN A 27 11.37 1.52 -15.55
N LEU A 28 10.32 0.72 -15.75
CA LEU A 28 9.35 0.96 -16.81
C LEU A 28 8.31 1.95 -16.27
N GLU A 29 8.39 3.21 -16.69
CA GLU A 29 7.37 4.22 -16.42
C GLU A 29 6.48 4.37 -17.66
N VAL A 30 5.19 4.05 -17.51
CA VAL A 30 4.20 4.29 -18.56
C VAL A 30 3.49 5.61 -18.25
N VAL A 31 3.86 6.68 -18.96
CA VAL A 31 3.14 7.96 -18.89
C VAL A 31 2.02 7.95 -19.93
N GLY A 32 0.78 7.69 -19.49
CA GLY A 32 -0.41 7.66 -20.35
C GLY A 32 -1.20 6.35 -20.26
N GLN A 33 -1.94 6.00 -21.32
CA GLN A 33 -2.74 4.77 -21.38
C GLN A 33 -1.97 3.65 -22.10
N ALA A 34 -1.82 2.49 -21.47
CA ALA A 34 -1.37 1.27 -22.14
C ALA A 34 -2.59 0.50 -22.69
N LYS A 35 -2.60 0.25 -24.01
CA LYS A 35 -3.63 -0.57 -24.66
C LYS A 35 -3.10 -1.97 -24.92
N ILE A 36 -3.74 -2.99 -24.35
CA ILE A 36 -3.47 -4.39 -24.66
C ILE A 36 -4.23 -4.74 -25.94
N THR A 37 -3.52 -5.07 -27.01
CA THR A 37 -4.10 -5.36 -28.33
C THR A 37 -4.41 -6.84 -28.56
N ASP A 38 -3.77 -7.72 -27.79
CA ASP A 38 -4.04 -9.16 -27.74
C ASP A 38 -4.04 -9.61 -26.28
N MET A 39 -5.14 -10.21 -25.84
CA MET A 39 -5.31 -10.76 -24.51
C MET A 39 -5.81 -12.20 -24.63
N SER A 40 -5.34 -13.08 -23.75
CA SER A 40 -5.89 -14.43 -23.63
C SER A 40 -7.40 -14.38 -23.37
N THR A 41 -8.16 -15.35 -23.90
CA THR A 41 -9.62 -15.42 -23.71
C THR A 41 -10.04 -15.63 -22.25
N ASP A 42 -9.10 -15.99 -21.38
CA ASP A 42 -9.31 -16.10 -19.93
C ASP A 42 -9.12 -14.77 -19.18
N ASN A 43 -8.82 -13.67 -19.89
CA ASN A 43 -8.61 -12.33 -19.32
C ASN A 43 -7.46 -12.28 -18.28
N THR A 44 -6.50 -13.21 -18.37
CA THR A 44 -5.30 -13.24 -17.53
C THR A 44 -4.08 -12.71 -18.28
N ALA A 45 -3.20 -11.99 -17.58
CA ALA A 45 -1.89 -11.60 -18.07
C ALA A 45 -0.84 -12.24 -17.17
N ASN A 46 -0.20 -13.32 -17.63
CA ASN A 46 0.83 -14.03 -16.86
C ASN A 46 2.20 -13.34 -16.93
N GLN A 47 2.43 -12.50 -17.93
CA GLN A 47 3.72 -11.86 -18.18
C GLN A 47 3.54 -10.43 -18.67
N ILE A 48 4.39 -9.52 -18.19
CA ILE A 48 4.65 -8.24 -18.84
C ILE A 48 5.90 -8.41 -19.68
N VAL A 49 5.77 -8.10 -20.97
CA VAL A 49 6.85 -8.19 -21.93
C VAL A 49 7.15 -6.80 -22.49
N VAL A 50 8.38 -6.34 -22.30
CA VAL A 50 8.87 -5.07 -22.89
C VAL A 50 9.92 -5.41 -23.93
N LYS A 51 9.74 -4.90 -25.16
CA LYS A 51 10.76 -5.01 -26.19
C LYS A 51 11.81 -3.92 -25.99
N GLN A 52 13.05 -4.31 -25.79
CA GLN A 52 14.18 -3.41 -25.61
C GLN A 52 14.68 -2.85 -26.95
N ALA A 53 15.49 -1.80 -26.88
CA ALA A 53 16.03 -1.12 -28.06
C ALA A 53 16.93 -2.02 -28.93
N ASP A 54 17.56 -3.04 -28.33
CA ASP A 54 18.37 -4.05 -29.01
C ASP A 54 17.54 -5.19 -29.63
N GLY A 55 16.21 -5.14 -29.48
CA GLY A 55 15.28 -6.13 -29.98
C GLY A 55 15.03 -7.32 -29.05
N THR A 56 15.70 -7.40 -27.89
CA THR A 56 15.45 -8.42 -26.89
C THR A 56 14.13 -8.18 -26.15
N LEU A 57 13.56 -9.25 -25.59
CA LEU A 57 12.34 -9.18 -24.78
C LEU A 57 12.72 -9.27 -23.31
N ALA A 58 12.42 -8.22 -22.55
CA ALA A 58 12.42 -8.28 -21.10
C ALA A 58 11.08 -8.83 -20.64
N VAL A 59 11.09 -10.06 -20.14
CA VAL A 59 9.92 -10.73 -19.60
C VAL A 59 9.95 -10.62 -18.08
N ARG A 60 8.85 -10.17 -17.49
CA ARG A 60 8.59 -10.24 -16.06
C ARG A 60 7.31 -11.00 -15.85
N ASP A 61 7.33 -11.93 -14.90
CA ASP A 61 6.09 -12.59 -14.47
C ASP A 61 5.17 -11.52 -13.86
N ALA A 62 3.91 -11.48 -14.28
CA ALA A 62 2.97 -10.52 -13.72
C ALA A 62 2.77 -10.74 -12.21
N ALA A 63 2.94 -11.96 -11.71
CA ALA A 63 2.94 -12.26 -10.29
C ALA A 63 4.14 -11.65 -9.55
N SER A 64 5.25 -11.37 -10.24
CA SER A 64 6.38 -10.63 -9.64
C SER A 64 6.10 -9.12 -9.48
N LEU A 65 5.10 -8.58 -10.19
CA LEU A 65 4.58 -7.23 -9.98
C LEU A 65 3.54 -7.16 -8.86
N LEU A 66 2.95 -8.30 -8.49
CA LEU A 66 2.13 -8.43 -7.27
C LEU A 66 2.97 -8.34 -5.99
N ALA A 67 4.30 -8.21 -6.09
CA ALA A 67 5.21 -8.02 -4.98
C ALA A 67 5.18 -6.62 -4.35
N VAL A 68 4.15 -5.82 -4.64
CA VAL A 68 3.72 -4.69 -3.79
C VAL A 68 2.32 -5.00 -3.24
N GLY A 69 2.27 -5.93 -2.29
CA GLY A 69 1.33 -5.88 -1.16
C GLY A 69 -0.14 -6.26 -1.38
N THR A 70 -0.57 -6.80 -2.51
CA THR A 70 -1.90 -7.44 -2.59
C THR A 70 -1.78 -8.95 -2.38
N GLY A 71 -1.48 -9.36 -1.15
CA GLY A 71 -1.62 -10.77 -0.75
C GLY A 71 -3.00 -11.31 -1.16
N ASN A 72 -3.12 -12.62 -1.38
CA ASN A 72 -4.44 -13.26 -1.59
C ASN A 72 -5.30 -13.06 -0.33
N TYR A 73 -6.00 -11.92 -0.25
CA TYR A 73 -6.92 -11.62 0.83
C TYR A 73 -8.15 -12.51 0.70
N GLY A 74 -8.57 -13.11 1.81
CA GLY A 74 -9.91 -13.68 1.90
C GLY A 74 -10.95 -12.57 2.05
N THR A 75 -12.22 -12.95 2.02
CA THR A 75 -13.33 -12.04 2.29
C THR A 75 -14.17 -12.54 3.45
N VAL A 76 -14.73 -11.62 4.22
CA VAL A 76 -15.71 -11.90 5.27
C VAL A 76 -16.97 -11.08 5.05
N VAL A 77 -18.13 -11.67 5.34
CA VAL A 77 -19.42 -10.98 5.27
C VAL A 77 -19.85 -10.64 6.69
N ASN A 78 -20.22 -9.38 6.94
CA ASN A 78 -20.96 -9.06 8.15
C ASN A 78 -22.43 -9.47 7.92
N PRO A 79 -22.97 -10.45 8.67
CA PRO A 79 -24.31 -10.99 8.41
C PRO A 79 -25.45 -10.01 8.74
N ILE A 80 -25.17 -8.96 9.53
CA ILE A 80 -26.17 -7.95 9.91
C ILE A 80 -26.24 -6.84 8.85
N THR A 81 -25.10 -6.35 8.37
CA THR A 81 -25.08 -5.28 7.34
C THR A 81 -25.13 -5.83 5.91
N GLY A 82 -24.82 -7.11 5.71
CA GLY A 82 -24.68 -7.75 4.39
C GLY A 82 -23.42 -7.30 3.63
N LYS A 83 -22.56 -6.48 4.24
CA LYS A 83 -21.36 -5.95 3.59
C LYS A 83 -20.24 -6.98 3.56
N VAL A 84 -19.49 -6.98 2.45
CA VAL A 84 -18.33 -7.85 2.24
C VAL A 84 -17.06 -7.03 2.48
N TRP A 85 -16.18 -7.55 3.31
CA TRP A 85 -14.91 -6.93 3.71
C TRP A 85 -13.75 -7.84 3.37
N LEU A 86 -12.53 -7.30 3.28
CA LEU A 86 -11.33 -8.14 3.33
C LEU A 86 -11.19 -8.77 4.72
N ASP A 87 -10.66 -9.99 4.77
CA ASP A 87 -10.51 -10.77 6.01
C ASP A 87 -9.39 -10.27 6.95
N ARG A 88 -8.46 -9.45 6.46
CA ARG A 88 -7.39 -8.79 7.25
C ARG A 88 -7.08 -7.38 6.75
N ASN A 89 -6.35 -6.60 7.55
CA ASN A 89 -5.91 -5.25 7.18
C ASN A 89 -4.94 -5.34 6.01
N LEU A 90 -4.84 -4.30 5.19
CA LEU A 90 -3.83 -4.25 4.14
C LEU A 90 -2.43 -4.40 4.75
N GLY A 91 -1.56 -5.21 4.12
CA GLY A 91 -0.22 -5.53 4.60
C GLY A 91 -0.16 -6.61 5.67
N ALA A 92 -1.30 -7.08 6.20
CA ALA A 92 -1.30 -8.11 7.25
C ALA A 92 -1.01 -9.51 6.67
N ALA A 93 -0.16 -10.27 7.37
CA ALA A 93 0.20 -11.63 6.98
C ALA A 93 -0.92 -12.64 7.24
N GLN A 94 -1.74 -12.42 8.28
CA GLN A 94 -2.82 -13.33 8.67
C GLN A 94 -4.09 -12.62 9.17
N VAL A 95 -5.20 -13.36 9.18
CA VAL A 95 -6.40 -12.96 9.94
C VAL A 95 -6.06 -13.01 11.42
N ALA A 96 -6.46 -11.99 12.18
CA ALA A 96 -6.16 -11.89 13.60
C ALA A 96 -6.62 -13.13 14.38
N THR A 97 -5.70 -13.72 15.15
CA THR A 97 -6.02 -14.78 16.11
C THR A 97 -6.27 -14.25 17.53
N SER A 98 -5.85 -13.00 17.79
CA SER A 98 -6.16 -12.22 18.99
C SER A 98 -6.15 -10.73 18.64
N SER A 99 -6.65 -9.87 19.53
CA SER A 99 -6.57 -8.41 19.35
C SER A 99 -5.13 -7.89 19.34
N THR A 100 -4.16 -8.64 19.87
CA THR A 100 -2.73 -8.28 19.94
C THR A 100 -1.84 -9.10 19.01
N ASP A 101 -2.44 -9.77 18.02
CA ASP A 101 -1.71 -10.57 17.03
C ASP A 101 -0.94 -9.66 16.06
N ALA A 102 0.37 -9.51 16.31
CA ALA A 102 1.25 -8.66 15.52
C ALA A 102 1.27 -9.00 14.02
N ALA A 103 1.06 -10.27 13.64
CA ALA A 103 1.03 -10.68 12.24
C ALA A 103 -0.24 -10.22 11.50
N SER A 104 -1.25 -9.75 12.24
CA SER A 104 -2.53 -9.28 11.70
C SER A 104 -2.65 -7.76 11.59
N TYR A 105 -1.70 -7.00 12.18
CA TYR A 105 -1.77 -5.53 12.26
C TYR A 105 -1.79 -4.87 10.88
N GLY A 106 -0.92 -5.35 10.00
CA GLY A 106 -0.74 -4.83 8.65
C GLY A 106 0.00 -3.50 8.62
N ASP A 107 -0.21 -2.78 7.52
CA ASP A 107 0.43 -1.53 7.18
C ASP A 107 -0.35 -0.32 7.74
N LEU A 108 0.34 0.81 7.89
CA LEU A 108 -0.15 2.06 8.48
C LEU A 108 -0.02 3.22 7.50
N PHE A 109 -1.13 3.54 6.81
CA PHE A 109 -1.17 4.48 5.69
C PHE A 109 -1.38 5.91 6.15
N GLN A 110 -0.70 6.86 5.50
CA GLN A 110 -1.09 8.27 5.54
C GLN A 110 -2.34 8.46 4.68
N TRP A 111 -3.31 9.24 5.19
CA TRP A 111 -4.63 9.29 4.57
C TRP A 111 -4.58 9.82 3.13
N GLY A 112 -5.20 9.11 2.20
CA GLY A 112 -5.23 9.47 0.79
C GLY A 112 -3.99 9.10 -0.03
N ARG A 113 -3.05 8.32 0.53
CA ARG A 113 -1.82 7.93 -0.16
C ARG A 113 -1.92 6.49 -0.69
N ASN A 114 -1.38 6.27 -1.90
CA ASN A 114 -1.17 4.91 -2.41
C ASN A 114 -0.09 4.16 -1.60
N ALA A 115 -0.08 2.83 -1.71
CA ALA A 115 1.02 2.02 -1.20
C ALA A 115 2.29 2.28 -2.04
N ASP A 116 3.21 3.09 -1.53
CA ASP A 116 4.51 3.39 -2.15
C ASP A 116 5.71 2.98 -1.29
N GLY A 117 5.45 2.32 -0.15
CA GLY A 117 6.44 1.92 0.85
C GLY A 117 6.35 2.72 2.14
N HIS A 118 5.72 3.90 2.14
CA HIS A 118 5.59 4.71 3.36
C HIS A 118 4.79 4.00 4.46
N GLN A 119 3.82 3.19 4.05
CA GLN A 119 2.87 2.53 4.94
C GLN A 119 3.50 1.43 5.78
N ILE A 120 4.68 0.94 5.38
CA ILE A 120 5.40 -0.10 6.12
C ILE A 120 5.75 0.50 7.49
N PRO A 121 5.39 -0.15 8.62
CA PRO A 121 5.61 0.42 9.95
C PRO A 121 7.05 0.82 10.25
N THR A 122 8.02 0.14 9.62
CA THR A 122 9.46 0.38 9.77
C THR A 122 10.06 1.26 8.66
N SER A 123 9.25 1.89 7.80
CA SER A 123 9.75 2.76 6.74
C SER A 123 10.45 4.00 7.33
N GLY A 124 11.45 4.49 6.59
CA GLY A 124 12.13 5.75 6.93
C GLY A 124 11.18 6.95 6.89
N THR A 125 11.61 8.06 7.48
CA THR A 125 10.82 9.28 7.56
C THR A 125 11.42 10.42 6.72
N THR A 126 10.60 11.42 6.41
CA THR A 126 11.04 12.69 5.82
C THR A 126 10.19 13.83 6.35
N THR A 127 10.79 14.99 6.59
CA THR A 127 10.05 16.22 6.94
C THR A 127 9.59 17.00 5.72
N THR A 128 9.94 16.56 4.51
CA THR A 128 9.55 17.22 3.26
C THR A 128 8.13 16.83 2.91
N LEU A 129 7.20 17.79 2.94
CA LEU A 129 5.83 17.57 2.49
C LEU A 129 5.77 17.17 1.02
N ALA A 130 4.87 16.27 0.71
CA ALA A 130 4.60 15.86 -0.65
C ALA A 130 3.87 16.95 -1.44
N SER A 131 4.18 17.07 -2.73
CA SER A 131 3.52 18.02 -3.64
C SER A 131 2.27 17.47 -4.33
N ASN A 132 2.16 16.15 -4.39
CA ASN A 132 1.04 15.40 -4.97
C ASN A 132 0.88 14.06 -4.24
N TYR A 133 -0.23 13.36 -4.50
CA TYR A 133 -0.54 12.10 -3.84
C TYR A 133 0.11 10.85 -4.45
N PHE A 134 0.81 11.00 -5.59
CA PHE A 134 1.58 9.96 -6.28
C PHE A 134 3.07 10.04 -5.92
N THR A 135 3.37 10.16 -4.63
CA THR A 135 4.76 10.05 -4.20
C THR A 135 5.27 8.62 -4.37
N THR A 136 6.56 8.51 -4.66
CA THR A 136 7.26 7.22 -4.84
C THR A 136 8.49 7.11 -3.92
N SER A 137 8.64 8.04 -2.97
CA SER A 137 9.80 8.05 -2.06
C SER A 137 9.77 6.89 -1.08
N GLY A 138 8.60 6.30 -0.81
CA GLY A 138 8.42 5.28 0.22
C GLY A 138 8.71 5.76 1.63
N LEU A 139 8.91 7.07 1.83
CA LEU A 139 9.16 7.68 3.13
C LEU A 139 7.84 8.16 3.75
N PHE A 140 7.71 7.89 5.05
CA PHE A 140 6.63 8.43 5.87
C PHE A 140 6.89 9.92 6.15
N VAL A 141 5.95 10.78 5.76
CA VAL A 141 6.10 12.23 5.94
C VAL A 141 5.77 12.61 7.38
N THR A 142 6.73 13.15 8.11
CA THR A 142 6.55 13.70 9.45
C THR A 142 6.44 15.21 9.40
N THR A 143 5.49 15.79 10.12
CA THR A 143 5.18 17.21 10.04
C THR A 143 4.48 17.71 11.30
N GLY A 144 4.67 18.99 11.64
CA GLY A 144 3.87 19.68 12.65
C GLY A 144 2.49 20.13 12.16
N THR A 145 2.16 19.88 10.89
CA THR A 145 0.86 20.21 10.29
C THR A 145 -0.09 19.01 10.31
N SER A 146 -1.37 19.25 10.04
CA SER A 146 -2.38 18.18 10.00
C SER A 146 -2.33 17.32 8.74
N ASN A 147 -1.41 17.57 7.81
CA ASN A 147 -1.39 16.91 6.49
C ASN A 147 0.02 16.71 5.95
N TRP A 148 0.24 15.56 5.32
CA TRP A 148 1.50 15.18 4.68
C TRP A 148 1.69 15.79 3.29
N LEU A 149 0.62 16.35 2.70
CA LEU A 149 0.64 17.12 1.45
C LEU A 149 0.73 18.62 1.73
N ASN A 150 1.48 19.35 0.88
CA ASN A 150 1.48 20.81 0.88
C ASN A 150 0.22 21.41 0.21
N ASN A 151 -0.32 20.73 -0.80
CA ASN A 151 -1.53 21.06 -1.53
C ASN A 151 -2.62 20.07 -1.11
N VAL A 152 -3.57 20.54 -0.30
CA VAL A 152 -4.57 19.66 0.30
C VAL A 152 -5.60 19.25 -0.74
N GLU A 153 -5.49 18.01 -1.22
CA GLU A 153 -6.55 17.37 -1.99
C GLU A 153 -7.59 16.75 -1.05
N THR A 154 -8.87 17.02 -1.30
CA THR A 154 -9.99 16.57 -0.44
C THR A 154 -10.80 15.43 -1.03
N HIS A 155 -10.58 15.06 -2.29
CA HIS A 155 -11.32 13.98 -2.97
C HIS A 155 -10.52 12.68 -3.10
N MET A 156 -9.47 12.53 -2.28
CA MET A 156 -8.64 11.32 -2.23
C MET A 156 -9.43 10.13 -1.68
N TRP A 157 -9.17 8.91 -2.19
CA TRP A 157 -9.89 7.67 -1.82
C TRP A 157 -11.41 7.70 -2.10
N SER A 158 -11.86 8.49 -3.08
CA SER A 158 -13.27 8.62 -3.46
C SER A 158 -13.76 7.48 -4.38
N GLY A 159 -13.97 6.29 -3.79
CA GLY A 159 -14.54 5.14 -4.49
C GLY A 159 -13.52 4.14 -5.06
N ASN A 160 -13.99 3.09 -5.75
CA ASN A 160 -13.13 2.03 -6.32
C ASN A 160 -12.14 2.51 -7.38
N ALA A 161 -12.55 3.47 -8.21
CA ALA A 161 -11.76 4.02 -9.31
C ALA A 161 -10.86 5.19 -8.88
N ALA A 162 -10.79 5.48 -7.57
CA ALA A 162 -9.85 6.47 -7.08
C ALA A 162 -8.43 6.02 -7.41
N GLU A 163 -7.68 6.84 -8.14
CA GLU A 163 -6.32 6.49 -8.60
C GLU A 163 -5.36 6.20 -7.44
N ASN A 164 -5.70 6.68 -6.24
CA ASN A 164 -4.96 6.48 -5.02
C ASN A 164 -5.54 5.40 -4.08
N ASN A 165 -6.45 4.56 -4.55
CA ASN A 165 -7.04 3.46 -3.78
C ASN A 165 -6.02 2.32 -3.56
N PRO A 166 -5.56 2.06 -2.31
CA PRO A 166 -4.60 0.99 -2.05
C PRO A 166 -5.25 -0.40 -1.98
N CYS A 167 -6.58 -0.48 -2.08
CA CYS A 167 -7.30 -1.75 -2.00
C CYS A 167 -7.19 -2.57 -3.30
N PRO A 168 -7.26 -3.91 -3.22
CA PRO A 168 -7.35 -4.77 -4.39
C PRO A 168 -8.56 -4.43 -5.28
N SER A 169 -8.49 -4.82 -6.56
CA SER A 169 -9.58 -4.59 -7.51
C SER A 169 -10.94 -5.09 -6.99
N GLY A 170 -11.97 -4.27 -7.16
CA GLY A 170 -13.32 -4.53 -6.62
C GLY A 170 -13.52 -4.14 -5.15
N PHE A 171 -12.49 -3.65 -4.47
CA PHE A 171 -12.55 -3.13 -3.11
C PHE A 171 -12.12 -1.68 -3.04
N ARG A 172 -12.57 -1.00 -1.98
CA ARG A 172 -12.20 0.38 -1.68
C ARG A 172 -12.09 0.63 -0.19
N ILE A 173 -11.62 1.81 0.16
CA ILE A 173 -11.69 2.32 1.53
C ILE A 173 -13.17 2.55 1.91
N PRO A 174 -13.62 2.04 3.07
CA PRO A 174 -14.97 2.27 3.59
C PRO A 174 -15.20 3.74 3.95
N THR A 175 -16.44 4.19 3.86
CA THR A 175 -16.87 5.49 4.36
C THR A 175 -17.01 5.47 5.88
N ALA A 176 -17.08 6.66 6.51
CA ALA A 176 -17.36 6.77 7.93
C ALA A 176 -18.72 6.15 8.32
N ALA A 177 -19.72 6.24 7.43
CA ALA A 177 -21.05 5.67 7.68
C ALA A 177 -21.01 4.14 7.65
N GLU A 178 -20.25 3.53 6.74
CA GLU A 178 -20.08 2.07 6.67
C GLU A 178 -19.33 1.54 7.90
N TRP A 179 -18.30 2.25 8.36
CA TRP A 179 -17.64 1.90 9.61
C TRP A 179 -18.55 2.02 10.83
N GLU A 180 -19.37 3.06 10.89
CA GLU A 180 -20.31 3.24 11.98
C GLU A 180 -21.37 2.14 11.99
N GLN A 181 -21.91 1.76 10.82
CA GLN A 181 -22.83 0.64 10.68
C GLN A 181 -22.18 -0.68 11.12
N GLU A 182 -20.94 -0.94 10.71
CA GLU A 182 -20.17 -2.12 11.13
C GLU A 182 -19.98 -2.15 12.65
N ARG A 183 -19.52 -1.04 13.24
CA ARG A 183 -19.29 -0.91 14.69
C ARG A 183 -20.57 -1.15 15.50
N LEU A 184 -21.72 -0.68 15.02
CA LEU A 184 -23.02 -0.89 15.68
C LEU A 184 -23.48 -2.36 15.69
N THR A 185 -22.82 -3.25 14.94
CA THR A 185 -23.08 -4.69 14.99
C THR A 185 -22.31 -5.44 16.09
N TRP A 186 -21.34 -4.78 16.73
CA TRP A 186 -20.48 -5.42 17.72
C TRP A 186 -21.24 -5.68 19.02
N SER A 187 -20.87 -6.75 19.73
CA SER A 187 -21.47 -7.07 21.04
C SER A 187 -21.10 -6.06 22.12
N THR A 188 -19.93 -5.45 22.04
CA THR A 188 -19.45 -4.38 22.92
C THR A 188 -18.78 -3.28 22.10
N ASN A 189 -18.83 -2.04 22.60
CA ASN A 189 -18.21 -0.89 21.95
C ASN A 189 -16.80 -0.65 22.48
N ASP A 190 -15.92 -1.63 22.25
CA ASP A 190 -14.52 -1.64 22.67
C ASP A 190 -13.69 -2.58 21.78
N ALA A 191 -12.40 -2.74 22.10
CA ALA A 191 -11.50 -3.63 21.39
C ALA A 191 -11.91 -5.12 21.48
N ALA A 192 -12.62 -5.54 22.52
CA ALA A 192 -13.13 -6.90 22.61
C ALA A 192 -14.26 -7.12 21.59
N GLY A 193 -15.14 -6.14 21.40
CA GLY A 193 -16.16 -6.15 20.35
C GLY A 193 -15.56 -6.06 18.95
N ALA A 194 -14.52 -5.24 18.76
CA ALA A 194 -13.80 -5.11 17.50
C ALA A 194 -13.19 -6.45 17.04
N PHE A 195 -12.51 -7.15 17.95
CA PHE A 195 -11.94 -8.48 17.68
C PHE A 195 -13.03 -9.58 17.60
N GLY A 196 -14.08 -9.48 18.41
CA GLY A 196 -15.22 -10.42 18.40
C GLY A 196 -16.13 -10.28 17.17
N SER A 197 -16.03 -9.17 16.44
CA SER A 197 -16.75 -8.95 15.18
C SER A 197 -16.30 -9.93 14.08
N PRO A 198 -17.09 -10.08 12.99
CA PRO A 198 -16.66 -10.85 11.82
C PRO A 198 -15.31 -10.39 11.25
N LEU A 199 -14.97 -9.10 11.38
CA LEU A 199 -13.76 -8.51 10.80
C LEU A 199 -12.49 -8.79 11.61
N LYS A 200 -12.63 -9.19 12.88
CA LYS A 200 -11.54 -9.46 13.82
C LYS A 200 -10.48 -8.36 13.81
N LEU A 201 -10.90 -7.11 14.06
CA LEU A 201 -9.99 -5.96 13.97
C LEU A 201 -8.95 -6.01 15.11
N PRO A 202 -7.64 -5.93 14.80
CA PRO A 202 -6.59 -5.94 15.81
C PRO A 202 -6.22 -4.54 16.31
N MET A 203 -5.62 -4.46 17.48
CA MET A 203 -5.07 -3.26 18.09
C MET A 203 -3.67 -2.95 17.52
N ALA A 204 -3.64 -2.58 16.24
CA ALA A 204 -2.40 -2.32 15.50
C ALA A 204 -1.63 -1.06 15.95
N GLY A 205 -2.23 -0.21 16.78
CA GLY A 205 -1.72 1.13 17.05
C GLY A 205 -1.79 2.04 15.82
N TYR A 206 -0.93 3.04 15.79
CA TYR A 206 -0.78 3.99 14.68
C TYR A 206 0.63 4.55 14.61
N ARG A 207 1.00 5.17 13.48
CA ARG A 207 2.23 5.97 13.36
C ARG A 207 1.95 7.44 13.62
N ASP A 208 2.73 8.03 14.51
CA ASP A 208 2.60 9.43 14.87
C ASP A 208 3.03 10.35 13.70
N GLY A 209 2.20 11.37 13.42
CA GLY A 209 2.46 12.29 12.32
C GLY A 209 3.63 13.23 12.55
N SER A 210 4.13 13.40 13.78
CA SER A 210 5.18 14.36 14.13
C SER A 210 6.60 13.79 14.03
N ASP A 211 6.78 12.50 14.34
CA ASP A 211 8.09 11.85 14.36
C ASP A 211 8.10 10.45 13.69
N GLY A 212 6.93 9.91 13.34
CA GLY A 212 6.79 8.60 12.72
C GLY A 212 6.87 7.44 13.70
N SER A 213 6.91 7.69 15.01
CA SER A 213 6.98 6.66 16.05
C SER A 213 5.69 5.82 16.08
N PRO A 214 5.77 4.50 16.34
CA PRO A 214 4.59 3.68 16.59
C PRO A 214 4.03 3.96 17.98
N ILE A 215 2.71 4.20 18.06
CA ILE A 215 1.99 4.51 19.30
C ILE A 215 0.87 3.49 19.53
N ASP A 216 0.62 3.16 20.79
CA ASP A 216 -0.48 2.30 21.27
C ASP A 216 -0.56 0.89 20.66
N VAL A 217 0.55 0.38 20.14
CA VAL A 217 0.62 -0.98 19.60
C VAL A 217 0.21 -1.99 20.67
N GLY A 218 -0.81 -2.81 20.36
CA GLY A 218 -1.40 -3.79 21.29
C GLY A 218 -2.33 -3.19 22.35
N SER A 219 -2.59 -1.88 22.34
CA SER A 219 -3.44 -1.18 23.30
C SER A 219 -4.66 -0.49 22.67
N SER A 220 -4.50 0.02 21.45
CA SER A 220 -5.59 0.60 20.66
C SER A 220 -5.43 0.25 19.18
N GLY A 221 -6.50 0.42 18.42
CA GLY A 221 -6.51 0.25 16.97
C GLY A 221 -7.30 1.35 16.29
N GLY A 222 -6.96 1.60 15.04
CA GLY A 222 -7.70 2.53 14.21
C GLY A 222 -7.65 2.17 12.74
N CYS A 223 -8.75 2.39 12.05
CA CYS A 223 -8.85 2.20 10.61
C CYS A 223 -9.36 3.45 9.93
N TRP A 224 -8.67 3.89 8.88
CA TRP A 224 -9.11 5.03 8.09
C TRP A 224 -10.46 4.80 7.44
N SER A 225 -11.20 5.90 7.22
CA SER A 225 -12.32 5.96 6.29
C SER A 225 -12.01 6.92 5.15
N SER A 226 -12.72 6.83 4.03
CA SER A 226 -12.61 7.78 2.91
C SER A 226 -13.32 9.13 3.17
N THR A 227 -13.97 9.29 4.32
CA THR A 227 -14.75 10.49 4.61
C THR A 227 -13.89 11.63 5.17
N VAL A 228 -13.92 12.77 4.49
CA VAL A 228 -13.24 14.00 4.90
C VAL A 228 -13.99 14.77 5.97
N ASN A 229 -13.26 15.41 6.89
CA ASN A 229 -13.80 16.36 7.86
C ASN A 229 -12.90 17.60 7.96
N GLY A 230 -13.21 18.64 7.20
CA GLY A 230 -12.38 19.84 7.10
C GLY A 230 -10.97 19.53 6.59
N THR A 231 -9.95 19.94 7.35
CA THR A 231 -8.53 19.67 7.07
C THR A 231 -8.05 18.30 7.56
N SER A 232 -8.96 17.52 8.13
CA SER A 232 -8.72 16.20 8.70
C SER A 232 -9.55 15.14 7.97
N SER A 233 -9.45 13.88 8.41
CA SER A 233 -10.23 12.77 7.90
C SER A 233 -10.82 11.93 9.03
N ARG A 234 -11.92 11.25 8.73
CA ARG A 234 -12.61 10.39 9.68
C ARG A 234 -11.94 9.02 9.73
N TYR A 235 -11.97 8.40 10.90
CA TYR A 235 -11.43 7.07 11.13
C TYR A 235 -12.22 6.38 12.24
N LEU A 236 -12.27 5.05 12.20
CA LEU A 236 -12.77 4.25 13.31
C LEU A 236 -11.63 4.10 14.32
N ALA A 237 -11.89 4.41 15.60
CA ALA A 237 -10.96 4.21 16.70
C ALA A 237 -11.56 3.24 17.71
N PHE A 238 -10.74 2.37 18.30
CA PHE A 238 -11.16 1.49 19.39
C PHE A 238 -10.00 1.17 20.33
N GLY A 239 -10.33 0.92 21.59
CA GLY A 239 -9.41 0.55 22.65
C GLY A 239 -10.13 -0.23 23.75
N SER A 240 -9.48 -0.43 24.90
CA SER A 240 -9.99 -1.31 25.96
C SER A 240 -11.40 -0.99 26.46
N ILE A 241 -11.81 0.28 26.42
CA ILE A 241 -13.11 0.74 26.97
C ILE A 241 -13.90 1.63 26.00
N PHE A 242 -13.52 1.70 24.72
CA PHE A 242 -14.18 2.57 23.76
C PHE A 242 -14.08 2.06 22.32
N ALA A 243 -15.08 2.42 21.51
CA ALA A 243 -15.05 2.34 20.07
C ALA A 243 -15.95 3.44 19.48
N ALA A 244 -15.43 4.26 18.57
CA ALA A 244 -16.18 5.35 17.96
C ALA A 244 -15.56 5.84 16.64
N MET A 245 -16.38 6.50 15.82
CA MET A 245 -15.88 7.30 14.70
C MET A 245 -15.29 8.62 15.17
N GLY A 246 -13.98 8.78 15.01
CA GLY A 246 -13.21 9.98 15.32
C GLY A 246 -12.85 10.81 14.10
N THR A 247 -12.06 11.86 14.34
CA THR A 247 -11.39 12.67 13.32
C THR A 247 -9.90 12.71 13.67
N SER A 248 -9.02 12.53 12.68
CA SER A 248 -7.57 12.63 12.87
C SER A 248 -6.90 13.37 11.71
N SER A 249 -5.71 13.90 12.01
CA SER A 249 -4.84 14.54 11.03
C SER A 249 -4.36 13.52 10.01
N ARG A 250 -4.33 13.91 8.74
CA ARG A 250 -3.98 13.04 7.61
C ARG A 250 -2.51 12.61 7.61
N SER A 251 -1.66 13.32 8.35
CA SER A 251 -0.24 12.99 8.55
C SER A 251 -0.01 11.73 9.37
N TYR A 252 -0.99 11.28 10.15
CA TYR A 252 -0.88 10.05 10.94
C TYR A 252 -1.02 8.80 10.06
N GLY A 253 -0.39 7.71 10.49
CA GLY A 253 -0.49 6.41 9.84
C GLY A 253 -1.47 5.51 10.56
N PHE A 254 -2.61 5.16 9.95
CA PHE A 254 -3.55 4.19 10.51
C PHE A 254 -3.77 3.02 9.55
N SER A 255 -4.29 1.90 10.08
CA SER A 255 -4.60 0.74 9.27
C SER A 255 -5.66 1.03 8.22
N VAL A 256 -5.68 0.20 7.18
CA VAL A 256 -6.72 0.19 6.16
C VAL A 256 -7.36 -1.20 6.13
N ARG A 257 -8.70 -1.22 6.22
CA ARG A 257 -9.53 -2.40 5.96
C ARG A 257 -10.48 -2.08 4.83
N CYS A 258 -10.41 -2.85 3.75
CA CYS A 258 -11.21 -2.55 2.55
C CYS A 258 -12.57 -3.24 2.58
N ILE A 259 -13.55 -2.57 1.96
CA ILE A 259 -14.91 -3.04 1.75
C ILE A 259 -15.15 -3.24 0.25
N LYS A 260 -15.94 -4.25 -0.11
CA LYS A 260 -16.35 -4.48 -1.50
C LYS A 260 -17.42 -3.46 -1.88
N ASP A 261 -17.33 -2.94 -3.10
CA ASP A 261 -18.40 -2.13 -3.69
C ASP A 261 -19.68 -2.94 -3.99
#